data_AF-A0A838NY71-F1
#
_entry.id   AF-A0A838NY71-F1
#
_cell.length_a   1.000
_cell.length_b   1.000
_cell.length_c   1.000
_cell.angle_alpha   90.00
_cell.angle_beta   90.00
_cell.angle_gamma   90.00
#
_symmetry.space_group_name_H-M   'P 1'
#
loop_
_entity.id
_entity.type
_entity.pdbx_description
1 polymer ?
#
loop_
_entity_poly.entity_id
_entity_poly.type
_entity_poly.pdbx_seq_one_letter_code
_entity_poly.pdbx_strand_id
1 'polypeptide(L)'
;MDRAFTGQPGATKPFTPVNRADQKRAMSSLSKLVFAPTAFLAPQTVYNHLQMQRRGFNFFGQPEDPKIHERVLNTQKNVLNHLLHPRVLTRITDSRMYGNEYQLAEVMSDLTAAIFAADARGSVNTFRQNVQLEYVNRLTAMITPPTKAAFDYPSQSAALANLRSIQRMLSGKSGGSAETAAHTRHVLFAIEKALKTD
;
A
#
# COMPACT_ATOMS: atom_id res chain seq x y z
N MET A 1 -3.65 20.39 -16.94
CA MET A 1 -2.92 19.82 -18.08
C MET A 1 -2.92 20.87 -19.17
N ASP A 2 -1.79 21.53 -19.36
CA ASP A 2 -1.61 22.42 -20.51
C ASP A 2 -1.55 21.53 -21.76
N ARG A 3 -2.47 21.75 -22.70
CA ARG A 3 -2.57 20.98 -23.96
C ARG A 3 -1.74 21.61 -25.07
N ALA A 4 -0.78 22.45 -24.71
CA ALA A 4 0.03 23.16 -25.67
C ALA A 4 0.87 22.19 -26.53
N PHE A 5 0.90 22.46 -27.83
CA PHE A 5 1.65 21.70 -28.82
C PHE A 5 2.95 22.43 -29.19
N THR A 6 3.90 21.71 -29.78
CA THR A 6 5.20 22.24 -30.19
C THR A 6 5.02 23.44 -31.13
N GLY A 7 5.56 24.60 -30.74
CA GLY A 7 5.50 25.83 -31.53
C GLY A 7 4.44 26.85 -31.11
N GLN A 8 3.60 26.55 -30.10
CA GLN A 8 2.64 27.53 -29.57
C GLN A 8 3.35 28.62 -28.74
N PRO A 9 3.23 29.92 -29.09
CA PRO A 9 3.81 31.01 -28.30
C PRO A 9 3.22 31.04 -26.87
N GLY A 10 4.08 31.05 -25.85
CA GLY A 10 3.67 31.06 -24.43
C GLY A 10 3.32 29.69 -23.83
N ALA A 11 3.49 28.61 -24.59
CA ALA A 11 3.26 27.25 -24.12
C ALA A 11 4.25 26.79 -23.04
N THR A 12 3.76 26.16 -21.99
CA THR A 12 4.61 25.41 -21.04
C THR A 12 4.85 23.98 -21.55
N LYS A 13 5.86 23.28 -20.99
CA LYS A 13 6.12 21.87 -21.36
C LYS A 13 4.88 21.01 -21.06
N PRO A 14 4.27 20.34 -22.06
CA PRO A 14 3.00 19.63 -21.88
C PRO A 14 3.09 18.44 -20.92
N PHE A 15 4.27 17.80 -20.82
CA PHE A 15 4.56 16.77 -19.82
C PHE A 15 5.50 17.31 -18.76
N THR A 16 4.93 17.83 -17.67
CA THR A 16 5.69 18.28 -16.50
C THR A 16 5.34 17.37 -15.32
N PRO A 17 6.28 16.53 -14.85
CA PRO A 17 6.05 15.70 -13.67
C PRO A 17 5.97 16.57 -12.42
N VAL A 18 5.24 16.09 -11.41
CA VAL A 18 5.22 16.72 -10.08
C VAL A 18 6.64 16.69 -9.52
N ASN A 19 7.10 17.77 -8.87
CA ASN A 19 8.46 17.80 -8.34
C ASN A 19 8.67 16.71 -7.27
N ARG A 20 9.92 16.27 -7.10
CA ARG A 20 10.26 15.18 -6.16
C ARG A 20 9.85 15.48 -4.72
N ALA A 21 10.02 16.73 -4.27
CA ALA A 21 9.72 17.13 -2.90
C ALA A 21 8.24 16.96 -2.55
N ASP A 22 7.34 17.32 -3.47
CA ASP A 22 5.89 17.17 -3.32
C ASP A 22 5.49 15.69 -3.31
N GLN A 23 6.10 14.86 -4.16
CA GLN A 23 5.84 13.42 -4.17
C GLN A 23 6.31 12.73 -2.88
N LYS A 24 7.51 13.08 -2.38
CA LYS A 24 8.02 12.57 -1.09
C LYS A 24 7.19 13.07 0.08
N ARG A 25 6.72 14.32 0.05
CA ARG A 25 5.78 14.86 1.05
C ARG A 25 4.48 14.07 1.05
N ALA A 26 3.92 13.78 -0.13
CA ALA A 26 2.70 12.97 -0.23
C ALA A 26 2.90 11.56 0.36
N MET A 27 4.01 10.88 0.03
CA MET A 27 4.33 9.57 0.60
C MET A 27 4.52 9.63 2.12
N SER A 28 5.17 10.68 2.65
CA SER A 28 5.31 10.90 4.09
C SER A 28 3.95 11.10 4.79
N SER A 29 3.03 11.84 4.17
CA SER A 29 1.67 12.01 4.69
C SER A 29 0.92 10.68 4.73
N LEU A 30 1.01 9.84 3.70
CA LEU A 30 0.40 8.51 3.71
C LEU A 30 1.02 7.62 4.79
N SER A 31 2.34 7.65 4.95
CA SER A 31 3.03 6.92 6.01
C SER A 31 2.52 7.30 7.40
N LYS A 32 2.32 8.59 7.67
CA LYS A 32 1.88 9.10 8.97
C LYS A 32 0.39 8.93 9.23
N LEU A 33 -0.45 9.16 8.22
CA LEU A 33 -1.91 9.31 8.41
C LEU A 33 -2.71 8.08 8.01
N VAL A 34 -2.16 7.20 7.18
CA VAL A 34 -2.87 6.02 6.66
C VAL A 34 -2.22 4.73 7.11
N PHE A 35 -0.89 4.69 7.08
CA PHE A 35 -0.19 3.44 7.37
C PHE A 35 0.26 3.35 8.81
N ALA A 36 0.65 4.43 9.50
CA ALA A 36 1.23 4.40 10.85
C ALA A 36 0.47 3.50 11.87
N PRO A 37 1.16 2.88 12.84
CA PRO A 37 0.51 2.06 13.86
C PRO A 37 -0.54 2.82 14.67
N THR A 38 -0.40 4.14 14.74
CA THR A 38 -1.28 5.06 15.46
C THR A 38 -2.37 5.72 14.59
N ALA A 39 -2.38 5.49 13.27
CA ALA A 39 -3.26 6.19 12.33
C ALA A 39 -4.77 5.99 12.61
N PHE A 40 -5.12 4.85 13.20
CA PHE A 40 -6.49 4.48 13.53
C PHE A 40 -6.65 4.11 15.00
N LEU A 41 -5.87 4.69 15.91
CA LEU A 41 -6.11 4.57 17.34
C LEU A 41 -7.17 5.61 17.75
N ALA A 42 -8.45 5.32 17.54
CA ALA A 42 -9.49 6.12 18.18
C ALA A 42 -9.62 5.69 19.66
N PRO A 43 -10.02 6.59 20.58
CA PRO A 43 -10.39 6.20 21.93
C PRO A 43 -11.45 5.09 21.85
N GLN A 44 -11.28 4.01 22.60
CA GLN A 44 -12.19 2.83 22.56
C GLN A 44 -13.66 3.23 22.72
N THR A 45 -13.93 4.33 23.44
CA THR A 45 -15.26 4.91 23.64
C THR A 45 -15.92 5.35 22.33
N VAL A 46 -15.16 5.85 21.35
CA VAL A 46 -15.71 6.33 20.07
C VAL A 46 -16.23 5.18 19.22
N TYR A 47 -15.56 4.02 19.23
CA TYR A 47 -16.00 2.86 18.44
C TYR A 47 -17.37 2.33 18.89
N ASN A 48 -17.65 2.38 20.18
CA ASN A 48 -18.95 1.99 20.74
C ASN A 48 -20.09 2.92 20.31
N HIS A 49 -19.77 4.14 19.85
CA HIS A 49 -20.73 5.12 19.35
C HIS A 49 -20.83 5.16 17.82
N LEU A 50 -20.13 4.29 17.09
CA LEU A 50 -20.23 4.18 15.64
C LEU A 50 -21.37 3.27 15.16
N GLN A 51 -22.16 2.70 16.08
CA GLN A 51 -23.36 1.96 15.69
C GLN A 51 -24.26 2.89 14.88
N MET A 52 -24.61 2.46 13.66
CA MET A 52 -25.50 3.22 12.82
C MET A 52 -26.84 3.40 13.53
N GLN A 53 -27.35 4.63 13.58
CA GLN A 53 -28.71 4.87 14.07
C GLN A 53 -29.69 4.04 13.25
N ARG A 54 -30.55 3.27 13.93
CA ARG A 54 -31.56 2.45 13.28
C ARG A 54 -32.48 3.34 12.44
N ARG A 55 -32.50 3.11 11.13
CA ARG A 55 -33.54 3.61 10.22
C ARG A 55 -34.24 2.40 9.59
N GLY A 56 -35.42 2.02 10.10
CA GLY A 56 -36.24 0.92 9.54
C GLY A 56 -35.65 -0.49 9.69
N PHE A 57 -36.12 -1.43 8.86
CA PHE A 57 -35.73 -2.86 8.83
C PHE A 57 -34.54 -3.12 7.87
N ASN A 58 -33.45 -2.36 7.99
CA ASN A 58 -32.39 -2.32 6.96
C ASN A 58 -31.31 -3.41 7.05
N PHE A 59 -31.44 -4.39 7.95
CA PHE A 59 -30.41 -5.41 8.15
C PHE A 59 -30.64 -6.69 7.33
N PHE A 60 -30.84 -6.53 6.01
CA PHE A 60 -31.05 -7.61 5.02
C PHE A 60 -29.85 -8.59 4.92
N GLY A 61 -29.56 -9.32 6.00
CA GLY A 61 -28.49 -10.32 6.08
C GLY A 61 -27.12 -9.82 6.54
N GLN A 62 -27.00 -8.62 7.11
CA GLN A 62 -25.73 -8.08 7.65
C GLN A 62 -25.86 -7.74 9.14
N PRO A 63 -24.87 -8.10 9.98
CA PRO A 63 -24.87 -7.72 11.40
C PRO A 63 -24.72 -6.21 11.58
N GLU A 64 -25.21 -5.68 12.72
CA GLU A 64 -25.25 -4.24 13.01
C GLU A 64 -23.90 -3.66 13.48
N ASP A 65 -22.88 -4.49 13.67
CA ASP A 65 -21.59 -4.06 14.18
C ASP A 65 -20.84 -3.17 13.17
N PRO A 66 -20.07 -2.18 13.63
CA PRO A 66 -19.48 -1.18 12.73
C PRO A 66 -18.30 -1.71 11.89
N LYS A 67 -17.91 -2.99 11.99
CA LYS A 67 -16.82 -3.64 11.24
C LYS A 67 -15.56 -2.77 11.10
N ILE A 68 -15.04 -2.28 12.22
CA ILE A 68 -13.97 -1.26 12.26
C ILE A 68 -12.73 -1.68 11.48
N HIS A 69 -12.26 -2.92 11.68
CA HIS A 69 -11.13 -3.46 10.93
C HIS A 69 -11.35 -3.45 9.42
N GLU A 70 -12.55 -3.80 8.96
CA GLU A 70 -12.89 -3.77 7.54
C GLU A 70 -12.92 -2.35 6.99
N ARG A 71 -13.49 -1.39 7.73
CA ARG A 71 -13.51 0.03 7.33
C ARG A 71 -12.11 0.61 7.20
N VAL A 72 -11.25 0.36 8.18
CA VAL A 72 -9.86 0.78 8.19
C VAL A 72 -9.11 0.16 7.00
N LEU A 73 -9.24 -1.16 6.84
CA LEU A 73 -8.60 -1.87 5.73
C LEU A 73 -9.11 -1.37 4.37
N ASN A 74 -10.40 -1.10 4.20
CA ASN A 74 -10.96 -0.57 2.96
C ASN A 74 -10.40 0.82 2.62
N THR A 75 -10.18 1.67 3.63
CA THR A 75 -9.50 2.96 3.46
C THR A 75 -8.08 2.77 2.92
N GLN A 76 -7.32 1.86 3.54
CA GLN A 76 -5.96 1.53 3.12
C GLN A 76 -5.93 0.89 1.73
N LYS A 77 -6.88 -0.01 1.43
CA LYS A 77 -7.05 -0.65 0.10
C LYS A 77 -7.33 0.38 -0.98
N ASN A 78 -8.12 1.42 -0.72
CA ASN A 78 -8.37 2.48 -1.70
C ASN A 78 -7.08 3.25 -2.06
N VAL A 79 -6.22 3.51 -1.08
CA VAL A 79 -4.89 4.09 -1.34
C VAL A 79 -4.02 3.13 -2.16
N LEU A 80 -3.97 1.85 -1.76
CA LEU A 80 -3.20 0.82 -2.49
C LEU A 80 -3.73 0.57 -3.90
N ASN A 81 -5.04 0.67 -4.13
CA ASN A 81 -5.67 0.55 -5.44
C ASN A 81 -5.14 1.61 -6.40
N HIS A 82 -4.86 2.82 -5.92
CA HIS A 82 -4.27 3.87 -6.74
C HIS A 82 -2.77 3.66 -6.90
N LEU A 83 -2.04 3.51 -5.78
CA LEU A 83 -0.58 3.46 -5.81
C LEU A 83 -0.01 2.25 -6.54
N LEU A 84 -0.71 1.10 -6.48
CA LEU A 84 -0.28 -0.15 -7.11
C LEU A 84 -1.06 -0.47 -8.40
N HIS A 85 -1.75 0.52 -8.98
CA HIS A 85 -2.42 0.31 -10.25
C HIS A 85 -1.39 0.15 -11.39
N PRO A 86 -1.51 -0.84 -12.30
CA PRO A 86 -0.55 -1.05 -13.38
C PRO A 86 -0.22 0.24 -14.16
N ARG A 87 -1.25 0.97 -14.61
CA ARG A 87 -1.09 2.26 -15.31
C ARG A 87 -0.35 3.33 -14.49
N VAL A 88 -0.51 3.36 -13.17
CA VAL A 88 0.16 4.35 -12.31
C VAL A 88 1.65 4.00 -12.21
N LEU A 89 1.97 2.73 -12.01
CA LEU A 89 3.37 2.27 -11.94
C LEU A 89 4.10 2.48 -13.27
N THR A 90 3.47 2.13 -14.39
CA THR A 90 4.03 2.40 -15.74
C THR A 90 4.23 3.90 -15.96
N ARG A 91 3.26 4.75 -15.57
CA ARG A 91 3.41 6.20 -15.67
C ARG A 91 4.59 6.73 -14.85
N ILE A 92 4.84 6.18 -13.65
CA ILE A 92 6.01 6.55 -12.84
C ILE A 92 7.30 6.20 -13.59
N THR A 93 7.36 5.02 -14.20
CA THR A 93 8.50 4.61 -15.05
C THR A 93 8.68 5.55 -16.24
N ASP A 94 7.64 5.77 -17.03
CA ASP A 94 7.71 6.61 -18.24
C ASP A 94 8.07 8.05 -17.91
N SER A 95 7.58 8.56 -16.78
CA SER A 95 7.84 9.94 -16.36
C SER A 95 9.28 10.28 -16.10
N ARG A 96 10.15 9.27 -15.93
CA ARG A 96 11.59 9.48 -15.90
C ARG A 96 12.11 10.09 -17.21
N MET A 97 11.52 9.73 -18.35
CA MET A 97 11.91 10.26 -19.66
C MET A 97 11.58 11.74 -19.85
N TYR A 98 10.72 12.29 -19.00
CA TYR A 98 10.33 13.70 -19.01
C TYR A 98 10.57 14.40 -17.67
N GLY A 99 11.54 13.90 -16.88
CA GLY A 99 12.11 14.62 -15.74
C GLY A 99 11.59 14.23 -14.35
N ASN A 100 10.89 13.11 -14.20
CA ASN A 100 10.51 12.61 -12.87
C ASN A 100 11.75 12.01 -12.18
N GLU A 101 12.06 12.56 -11.00
CA GLU A 101 13.21 12.14 -10.20
C GLU A 101 12.84 11.12 -9.11
N TYR A 102 11.55 10.88 -8.85
CA TYR A 102 11.11 9.88 -7.88
C TYR A 102 10.80 8.56 -8.58
N GLN A 103 11.81 7.70 -8.67
CA GLN A 103 11.78 6.49 -9.48
C GLN A 103 10.88 5.41 -8.86
N LEU A 104 10.30 4.54 -9.70
CA LEU A 104 9.40 3.46 -9.28
C LEU A 104 9.97 2.59 -8.15
N ALA A 105 11.26 2.22 -8.23
CA ALA A 105 11.91 1.45 -7.18
C ALA A 105 11.94 2.19 -5.82
N GLU A 106 12.21 3.51 -5.83
CA GLU A 106 12.18 4.35 -4.62
C GLU A 106 10.74 4.49 -4.09
N VAL A 107 9.76 4.73 -4.98
CA VAL A 107 8.33 4.82 -4.61
C VAL A 107 7.86 3.56 -3.89
N MET A 108 8.14 2.39 -4.47
CA MET A 108 7.72 1.12 -3.88
C MET A 108 8.49 0.80 -2.60
N SER A 109 9.78 1.14 -2.52
CA SER A 109 10.56 0.95 -1.29
C SER A 109 10.04 1.81 -0.14
N ASP A 110 9.70 3.08 -0.42
CA ASP A 110 9.14 3.99 0.58
C ASP A 110 7.75 3.54 1.03
N LEU A 111 6.92 3.04 0.10
CA LEU A 111 5.61 2.48 0.43
C LEU A 111 5.75 1.22 1.32
N THR A 112 6.68 0.32 0.98
CA THR A 112 7.01 -0.84 1.83
C THR A 112 7.47 -0.40 3.21
N ALA A 113 8.35 0.60 3.30
CA ALA A 113 8.81 1.14 4.57
C ALA A 113 7.65 1.75 5.38
N ALA A 114 6.73 2.48 4.75
CA ALA A 114 5.55 3.03 5.40
C ALA A 114 4.66 1.95 6.07
N ILE A 115 4.57 0.77 5.44
CA ILE A 115 3.73 -0.35 5.87
C ILE A 115 4.43 -1.30 6.85
N PHE A 116 5.76 -1.45 6.78
CA PHE A 116 6.49 -2.46 7.57
C PHE A 116 7.50 -1.89 8.57
N ALA A 117 8.12 -0.73 8.32
CA ALA A 117 9.31 -0.31 9.09
C ALA A 117 9.02 -0.12 10.59
N ALA A 118 7.87 0.47 10.94
CA ALA A 118 7.46 0.66 12.34
C ALA A 118 7.18 -0.66 13.08
N ASP A 119 6.94 -1.74 12.34
CA ASP A 119 6.63 -3.08 12.85
C ASP A 119 7.82 -4.03 12.72
N ALA A 120 9.00 -3.56 12.33
CA ALA A 120 10.20 -4.40 12.20
C ALA A 120 10.63 -5.00 13.56
N ARG A 121 10.21 -4.37 14.68
CA ARG A 121 10.49 -4.82 16.05
C ARG A 121 9.22 -4.73 16.89
N GLY A 122 9.07 -5.63 17.86
CA GLY A 122 7.94 -5.62 18.79
C GLY A 122 6.60 -6.05 18.18
N SER A 123 5.52 -5.79 18.92
CA SER A 123 4.16 -6.25 18.60
C SER A 123 3.53 -5.46 17.45
N VAL A 124 2.77 -6.16 16.60
CA VAL A 124 2.02 -5.59 15.48
C VAL A 124 0.53 -5.63 15.80
N ASN A 125 -0.14 -4.48 15.75
CA ASN A 125 -1.58 -4.42 16.00
C ASN A 125 -2.40 -4.99 14.82
N THR A 126 -3.64 -5.40 15.08
CA THR A 126 -4.52 -6.06 14.11
C THR A 126 -4.83 -5.23 12.85
N PHE A 127 -4.88 -3.90 12.94
CA PHE A 127 -5.04 -3.05 11.75
C PHE A 127 -3.81 -3.13 10.82
N ARG A 128 -2.62 -3.11 11.43
CA ARG A 128 -1.34 -3.22 10.72
C ARG A 128 -1.16 -4.61 10.12
N GLN A 129 -1.58 -5.66 10.83
CA GLN A 129 -1.55 -7.04 10.30
C GLN A 129 -2.35 -7.16 8.99
N ASN A 130 -3.57 -6.61 8.96
CA ASN A 130 -4.43 -6.63 7.78
C ASN A 130 -3.78 -5.95 6.56
N VAL A 131 -3.28 -4.72 6.71
CA VAL A 131 -2.68 -3.98 5.58
C VAL A 131 -1.37 -4.61 5.11
N GLN A 132 -0.59 -5.20 6.01
CA GLN A 132 0.65 -5.90 5.64
C GLN A 132 0.38 -7.10 4.75
N LEU A 133 -0.58 -7.95 5.11
CA LEU A 133 -0.97 -9.10 4.29
C LEU A 133 -1.64 -8.67 2.98
N GLU A 134 -2.51 -7.67 3.01
CA GLU A 134 -3.11 -7.09 1.79
C GLU A 134 -2.02 -6.58 0.82
N TYR A 135 -1.01 -5.87 1.33
CA TYR A 135 0.10 -5.38 0.51
C TYR A 135 0.94 -6.52 -0.08
N VAL A 136 1.30 -7.52 0.73
CA VAL A 136 2.05 -8.70 0.28
C VAL A 136 1.29 -9.45 -0.81
N ASN A 137 -0.01 -9.67 -0.63
CA ASN A 137 -0.85 -10.33 -1.63
C ASN A 137 -0.89 -9.57 -2.97
N ARG A 138 -0.89 -8.23 -2.92
CA ARG A 138 -0.82 -7.39 -4.12
C ARG A 138 0.53 -7.49 -4.81
N LEU A 139 1.63 -7.44 -4.06
CA LEU A 139 2.98 -7.64 -4.63
C LEU A 139 3.13 -9.03 -5.26
N THR A 140 2.59 -10.07 -4.62
CA THR A 140 2.54 -11.43 -5.19
C THR A 140 1.76 -11.45 -6.50
N ALA A 141 0.58 -10.83 -6.54
CA ALA A 141 -0.21 -10.75 -7.77
C ALA A 141 0.48 -9.97 -8.90
N MET A 142 1.43 -9.09 -8.58
CA MET A 142 2.23 -8.39 -9.59
C MET A 142 3.25 -9.30 -10.27
N ILE A 143 3.80 -10.30 -9.57
CA ILE A 143 4.85 -11.18 -10.09
C ILE A 143 4.33 -12.51 -10.64
N THR A 144 3.13 -12.93 -10.26
CA THR A 144 2.48 -14.12 -10.82
C THR A 144 2.01 -13.87 -12.26
N PRO A 145 2.09 -14.86 -13.18
CA PRO A 145 1.61 -14.75 -14.55
C PRO A 145 0.19 -14.14 -14.62
N PRO A 146 -0.02 -13.05 -15.38
CA PRO A 146 -1.26 -12.30 -15.31
C PRO A 146 -2.41 -13.05 -15.97
N THR A 147 -3.58 -13.06 -15.31
CA THR A 147 -4.85 -13.47 -15.92
C THR A 147 -5.64 -12.29 -16.50
N LYS A 148 -5.45 -11.06 -15.96
CA LYS A 148 -5.99 -9.78 -16.46
C LYS A 148 -5.07 -8.60 -16.05
N ALA A 149 -4.92 -7.61 -16.95
CA ALA A 149 -4.14 -6.37 -16.77
C ALA A 149 -2.68 -6.60 -16.32
N ALA A 150 -1.82 -6.95 -17.27
CA ALA A 150 -0.39 -7.21 -17.01
C ALA A 150 0.34 -5.98 -16.45
N PHE A 151 1.16 -6.21 -15.44
CA PHE A 151 2.17 -5.25 -14.97
C PHE A 151 3.35 -5.22 -15.95
N ASP A 152 3.99 -4.08 -16.13
CA ASP A 152 5.24 -4.00 -16.90
C ASP A 152 6.42 -4.63 -16.13
N TYR A 153 7.47 -5.02 -16.85
CA TYR A 153 8.64 -5.67 -16.25
C TYR A 153 9.31 -4.84 -15.13
N PRO A 154 9.43 -3.49 -15.23
CA PRO A 154 9.90 -2.68 -14.12
C PRO A 154 9.06 -2.80 -12.85
N SER A 155 7.73 -2.83 -12.98
CA SER A 155 6.80 -3.02 -11.84
C SER A 155 6.94 -4.41 -11.23
N GLN A 156 7.05 -5.45 -12.05
CA GLN A 156 7.27 -6.83 -11.58
C GLN A 156 8.60 -6.94 -10.82
N SER A 157 9.67 -6.37 -11.37
CA SER A 157 11.01 -6.35 -10.75
C SER A 157 10.99 -5.61 -9.41
N ALA A 158 10.31 -4.45 -9.35
CA ALA A 158 10.18 -3.68 -8.12
C ALA A 158 9.33 -4.42 -7.08
N ALA A 159 8.26 -5.11 -7.47
CA ALA A 159 7.46 -5.93 -6.57
C ALA A 159 8.27 -7.09 -5.97
N LEU A 160 9.01 -7.82 -6.81
CA LEU A 160 9.90 -8.90 -6.38
C LEU A 160 10.95 -8.40 -5.38
N ALA A 161 11.60 -7.27 -5.67
CA ALA A 161 12.58 -6.66 -4.77
C ALA A 161 11.98 -6.29 -3.41
N ASN A 162 10.74 -5.79 -3.39
CA ASN A 162 10.04 -5.45 -2.16
C ASN A 162 9.59 -6.69 -1.37
N LEU A 163 9.09 -7.75 -2.02
CA LEU A 163 8.82 -9.03 -1.36
C LEU A 163 10.07 -9.59 -0.67
N ARG A 164 11.22 -9.58 -1.36
CA ARG A 164 12.52 -9.99 -0.78
C ARG A 164 12.98 -9.06 0.35
N SER A 165 12.70 -7.76 0.25
CA SER A 165 12.97 -6.80 1.33
C SER A 165 12.16 -7.10 2.59
N ILE A 166 10.85 -7.33 2.43
CA ILE A 166 9.96 -7.72 3.54
C ILE A 166 10.39 -9.04 4.15
N GLN A 167 10.71 -10.04 3.32
CA GLN A 167 11.22 -11.33 3.79
C GLN A 167 12.45 -11.14 4.69
N ARG A 168 13.47 -10.41 4.21
CA ARG A 168 14.68 -10.12 5.00
C ARG A 168 14.37 -9.37 6.29
N MET A 169 13.48 -8.38 6.24
CA MET A 169 13.08 -7.60 7.41
C MET A 169 12.43 -8.47 8.49
N LEU A 170 11.62 -9.45 8.09
CA LEU A 170 10.84 -10.28 9.02
C LEU A 170 11.53 -11.58 9.43
N SER A 171 12.42 -12.14 8.60
CA SER A 171 13.15 -13.38 8.93
C SER A 171 14.01 -13.25 10.19
N GLY A 172 14.52 -12.05 10.47
CA GLY A 172 15.28 -11.76 11.69
C GLY A 172 14.44 -11.23 12.85
N LYS A 173 13.11 -11.12 12.70
CA LYS A 173 12.25 -10.53 13.72
C LYS A 173 12.11 -11.48 14.91
N SER A 174 12.46 -11.00 16.09
CA SER A 174 12.25 -11.67 17.37
C SER A 174 11.46 -10.78 18.33
N GLY A 175 10.75 -11.42 19.27
CA GLY A 175 9.88 -10.73 20.24
C GLY A 175 8.51 -10.32 19.71
N GLY A 176 7.68 -9.78 20.61
CA GLY A 176 6.27 -9.46 20.36
C GLY A 176 5.29 -10.47 20.96
N SER A 177 4.00 -10.24 20.76
CA SER A 177 2.93 -11.14 21.22
C SER A 177 2.87 -12.45 20.43
N ALA A 178 2.20 -13.47 20.96
CA ALA A 178 1.92 -14.71 20.22
C ALA A 178 1.17 -14.44 18.90
N GLU A 179 0.27 -13.46 18.91
CA GLU A 179 -0.43 -12.97 17.71
C GLU A 179 0.53 -12.38 16.67
N THR A 180 1.51 -11.57 17.11
CA THR A 180 2.55 -11.02 16.24
C THR A 180 3.42 -12.12 15.64
N ALA A 181 3.76 -13.15 16.42
CA ALA A 181 4.53 -14.29 15.94
C ALA A 181 3.74 -15.08 14.88
N ALA A 182 2.44 -15.31 15.10
CA ALA A 182 1.57 -15.98 14.14
C ALA A 182 1.45 -15.18 12.83
N HIS A 183 1.21 -13.87 12.92
CA HIS A 183 1.16 -12.97 11.76
C HIS A 183 2.48 -12.93 10.98
N THR A 184 3.60 -12.81 11.68
CA THR A 184 4.93 -12.77 11.03
C THR A 184 5.20 -14.05 10.24
N ARG A 185 4.86 -15.21 10.82
CA ARG A 185 4.95 -16.51 10.12
C ARG A 185 4.03 -16.57 8.90
N HIS A 186 2.80 -16.04 9.00
CA HIS A 186 1.87 -15.99 7.88
C HIS A 186 2.41 -15.13 6.71
N VAL A 187 2.94 -13.94 7.00
CA VAL A 187 3.55 -13.08 5.97
C VAL A 187 4.73 -13.79 5.30
N LEU A 188 5.63 -14.38 6.08
CA LEU A 188 6.79 -15.11 5.54
C LEU A 188 6.36 -16.29 4.67
N PHE A 189 5.35 -17.06 5.11
CA PHE A 189 4.80 -18.17 4.34
C PHE A 189 4.16 -17.71 3.02
N ALA A 190 3.40 -16.62 3.03
CA ALA A 190 2.80 -16.05 1.82
C ALA A 190 3.86 -15.62 0.80
N ILE A 191 4.95 -14.98 1.27
CA ILE A 191 6.08 -14.59 0.43
C ILE A 191 6.82 -15.83 -0.10
N GLU A 192 7.10 -16.82 0.74
CA GLU A 192 7.77 -18.05 0.33
C GLU A 192 6.98 -18.78 -0.76
N LYS A 193 5.66 -18.89 -0.61
CA LYS A 193 4.77 -19.49 -1.61
C LYS A 193 4.83 -18.73 -2.94
N ALA A 194 4.79 -17.40 -2.90
CA ALA A 194 4.90 -16.57 -4.08
C ALA A 194 6.20 -16.82 -4.85
N LEU A 195 7.33 -16.90 -4.13
CA LEU A 195 8.68 -17.02 -4.69
C LEU A 195 9.06 -18.44 -5.13
N LYS A 196 8.27 -19.46 -4.76
CA LYS A 196 8.43 -20.85 -5.22
C LYS A 196 7.65 -21.18 -6.49
N THR A 197 6.76 -20.28 -6.91
CA THR A 197 5.93 -20.48 -8.11
C THR A 197 6.60 -19.94 -9.38
N ASP A 198 7.82 -19.39 -9.24
CA ASP A 198 8.77 -19.09 -10.33
C ASP A 198 9.68 -20.31 -10.60
#